data_AF-A0A094FWQ0-F1
#
_entry.id   AF-A0A094FWQ0-F1
#
_cell.length_a   1.000
_cell.length_b   1.000
_cell.length_c   1.000
_cell.angle_alpha   90.00
_cell.angle_beta   90.00
_cell.angle_gamma   90.00
#
_symmetry.space_group_name_H-M   'P 1'
#
loop_
_entity.id
_entity.type
_entity.pdbx_description
1 polymer ?
#
loop_
_entity_poly.entity_id
_entity_poly.type
_entity_poly.pdbx_seq_one_letter_code
_entity_poly.pdbx_strand_id
1 'polypeptide(L)'
;MAGKKNFGENGKKVSGNAQKAEAAAAKAAAASQAQSKAEEEDWGRGAKNSSKKEAEAAKKQELARKKAEKDALLAEEEKSLKSAPKSSKAAPKKVSRGLDLAQLDAAPSGPAKSLNATGIDNALDALTLTSGDSSKVEKHPERRYKAAYAAFEERRLAEMEEDGSGAGLRQNQKKERIRKEFERSPENPFNNVSVAYDATKEEVAAIREAEKKKIEERLGN
;
A
#
# COMPACT_ATOMS: atom_id res chain seq x y z
N MET A 1 -49.72 49.42 22.49
CA MET A 1 -49.95 47.95 22.43
C MET A 1 -50.17 47.57 20.98
N ALA A 2 -49.11 47.23 20.24
CA ALA A 2 -49.19 46.86 18.82
C ALA A 2 -48.72 45.42 18.64
N GLY A 3 -49.54 44.64 17.95
CA GLY A 3 -49.65 43.19 18.12
C GLY A 3 -48.58 42.34 17.45
N LYS A 4 -48.43 41.15 18.02
CA LYS A 4 -47.75 40.01 17.42
C LYS A 4 -48.56 39.54 16.21
N LYS A 5 -48.23 40.04 15.01
CA LYS A 5 -48.77 39.50 13.76
C LYS A 5 -48.26 38.06 13.60
N ASN A 6 -49.21 37.12 13.59
CA ASN A 6 -49.03 35.73 13.16
C ASN A 6 -48.61 35.69 11.68
N PHE A 7 -47.34 35.94 11.41
CA PHE A 7 -46.75 35.54 10.14
C PHE A 7 -46.45 34.04 10.26
N GLY A 8 -47.09 33.23 9.41
CA GLY A 8 -46.87 31.78 9.31
C GLY A 8 -45.38 31.46 9.31
N GLU A 9 -45.02 30.32 9.90
CA GLU A 9 -43.65 29.91 10.23
C GLU A 9 -42.60 30.42 9.23
N ASN A 10 -41.80 31.42 9.64
CA ASN A 10 -40.69 31.92 8.83
C ASN A 10 -39.85 30.73 8.33
N GLY A 11 -39.61 30.59 7.02
CA GLY A 11 -38.95 29.42 6.43
C GLY A 11 -37.58 29.05 7.05
N LYS A 12 -36.87 30.03 7.61
CA LYS A 12 -35.63 29.81 8.41
C LYS A 12 -35.87 29.08 9.75
N LYS A 13 -37.04 29.26 10.36
CA LYS A 13 -37.48 28.50 11.54
C LYS A 13 -37.91 27.09 11.18
N VAL A 14 -38.60 26.92 10.04
CA VAL A 14 -38.98 25.60 9.51
C VAL A 14 -37.73 24.78 9.20
N SER A 15 -36.73 25.35 8.52
CA SER A 15 -35.47 24.66 8.23
C SER A 15 -34.67 24.31 9.50
N GLY A 16 -34.63 25.21 10.49
CA GLY A 16 -33.97 24.94 11.76
C GLY A 16 -34.68 23.85 12.59
N ASN A 17 -36.02 23.80 12.53
CA ASN A 17 -36.80 22.75 13.19
C ASN A 17 -36.64 21.41 12.46
N ALA A 18 -36.58 21.42 11.12
CA ALA A 18 -36.31 20.25 10.30
C ALA A 18 -34.91 19.66 10.60
N GLN A 19 -33.87 20.49 10.67
CA GLN A 19 -32.52 20.01 11.03
C GLN A 19 -32.45 19.42 12.45
N LYS A 20 -33.19 20.00 13.40
CA LYS A 20 -33.29 19.43 14.76
C LYS A 20 -34.04 18.11 14.78
N ALA A 21 -35.10 17.97 13.98
CA ALA A 21 -35.84 16.73 13.83
C ALA A 21 -35.00 15.64 13.15
N GLU A 22 -34.23 15.98 12.12
CA GLU A 22 -33.30 15.06 11.45
C GLU A 22 -32.18 14.60 12.40
N ALA A 23 -31.59 15.51 13.20
CA ALA A 23 -30.58 15.14 14.19
C ALA A 23 -31.17 14.23 15.29
N ALA A 24 -32.40 14.50 15.73
CA ALA A 24 -33.10 13.65 16.69
C ALA A 24 -33.43 12.27 16.10
N ALA A 25 -33.89 12.22 14.84
CA ALA A 25 -34.16 10.99 14.11
C ALA A 25 -32.89 10.17 13.88
N ALA A 26 -31.78 10.82 13.52
CA ALA A 26 -30.48 10.16 13.37
C ALA A 26 -29.98 9.56 14.70
N LYS A 27 -30.17 10.28 15.81
CA LYS A 27 -29.83 9.77 17.15
C LYS A 27 -30.74 8.61 17.57
N ALA A 28 -32.03 8.68 17.26
CA ALA A 28 -32.98 7.59 17.51
C ALA A 28 -32.67 6.36 16.65
N ALA A 29 -32.30 6.54 15.38
CA ALA A 29 -31.87 5.47 14.49
C ALA A 29 -30.58 4.81 14.98
N ALA A 30 -29.59 5.59 15.43
CA ALA A 30 -28.36 5.05 16.01
C ALA A 30 -28.62 4.25 17.30
N ALA A 31 -29.52 4.74 18.17
CA ALA A 31 -29.93 4.04 19.38
C ALA A 31 -30.67 2.73 19.07
N SER A 32 -31.59 2.75 18.10
CA SER A 32 -32.31 1.56 17.64
C SER A 32 -31.36 0.55 16.99
N GLN A 33 -30.38 0.99 16.21
CA GLN A 33 -29.34 0.11 15.67
C GLN A 33 -28.49 -0.52 16.78
N ALA A 34 -28.10 0.24 17.80
CA ALA A 34 -27.35 -0.29 18.93
C ALA A 34 -28.17 -1.33 19.72
N GLN A 35 -29.46 -1.09 19.94
CA GLN A 35 -30.38 -2.05 20.57
C GLN A 35 -30.53 -3.31 19.71
N SER A 36 -30.74 -3.18 18.40
CA SER A 36 -30.86 -4.34 17.51
C SER A 36 -29.60 -5.20 17.49
N LYS A 37 -28.41 -4.60 17.55
CA LYS A 37 -27.14 -5.34 17.63
C LYS A 37 -26.98 -6.07 18.96
N ALA A 38 -27.30 -5.40 20.07
CA ALA A 38 -27.25 -6.02 21.39
C ALA A 38 -28.25 -7.18 21.50
N GLU A 39 -29.46 -7.01 20.97
CA GLU A 39 -30.46 -8.08 20.88
C GLU A 39 -29.98 -9.23 19.99
N GLU A 40 -29.34 -8.95 18.84
CA GLU A 40 -28.80 -9.99 17.95
C GLU A 40 -27.63 -10.76 18.62
N GLU A 41 -26.78 -10.07 19.39
CA GLU A 41 -25.74 -10.69 20.20
C GLU A 41 -26.32 -11.58 21.32
N ASP A 42 -27.37 -11.12 21.99
CA ASP A 42 -28.06 -11.86 23.06
C ASP A 42 -28.84 -13.07 22.50
N TRP A 43 -29.52 -12.93 21.36
CA TRP A 43 -30.17 -14.04 20.64
C TRP A 43 -29.14 -15.03 20.07
N GLY A 44 -27.93 -14.55 19.74
CA GLY A 44 -26.81 -15.38 19.31
C GLY A 44 -26.18 -16.21 20.43
N ARG A 45 -26.35 -15.80 21.70
CA ARG A 45 -25.76 -16.43 22.90
C ARG A 45 -26.53 -17.71 23.31
N GLY A 46 -26.55 -18.67 22.41
CA GLY A 46 -27.25 -19.96 22.56
C GLY A 46 -27.33 -20.75 21.25
N ALA A 47 -27.03 -20.11 20.12
CA ALA A 47 -26.86 -20.79 18.86
C ALA A 47 -25.67 -21.78 18.94
N LYS A 48 -25.87 -22.99 18.42
CA LYS A 48 -24.80 -23.99 18.31
C LYS A 48 -23.65 -23.39 17.49
N ASN A 49 -22.42 -23.58 17.95
CA ASN A 49 -21.23 -23.04 17.30
C ASN A 49 -21.09 -23.54 15.85
N SER A 50 -21.65 -22.77 14.90
CA SER A 50 -21.56 -22.97 13.45
C SER A 50 -20.37 -22.24 12.82
N SER A 51 -19.59 -21.50 13.62
CA SER A 51 -18.49 -20.65 13.14
C SER A 51 -17.50 -21.39 12.25
N LYS A 52 -17.21 -22.66 12.55
CA LYS A 52 -16.31 -23.50 11.73
C LYS A 52 -16.95 -23.87 10.38
N LYS A 53 -18.25 -24.17 10.36
CA LYS A 53 -19.00 -24.52 9.15
C LYS A 53 -19.22 -23.28 8.26
N GLU A 54 -19.47 -22.13 8.87
CA GLU A 54 -19.64 -20.85 8.18
C GLU A 54 -18.30 -20.32 7.64
N ALA A 55 -17.20 -20.45 8.39
CA ALA A 55 -15.87 -20.09 7.91
C ALA A 55 -15.41 -20.97 6.74
N GLU A 56 -15.71 -22.27 6.77
CA GLU A 56 -15.43 -23.18 5.65
C GLU A 56 -16.32 -22.88 4.43
N ALA A 57 -17.60 -22.56 4.63
CA ALA A 57 -18.51 -22.16 3.56
C ALA A 57 -18.08 -20.81 2.93
N ALA A 58 -17.70 -19.82 3.73
CA ALA A 58 -17.21 -18.52 3.27
C ALA A 58 -15.91 -18.67 2.47
N LYS A 59 -14.94 -19.45 2.97
CA LYS A 59 -13.70 -19.74 2.23
C LYS A 59 -13.99 -20.45 0.89
N LYS A 60 -14.92 -21.39 0.87
CA LYS A 60 -15.31 -22.09 -0.37
C LYS A 60 -15.98 -21.15 -1.37
N GLN A 61 -16.83 -20.24 -0.90
CA GLN A 61 -17.49 -19.23 -1.75
C GLN A 61 -16.51 -18.21 -2.30
N GLU A 62 -15.57 -17.73 -1.50
CA GLU A 62 -14.52 -16.81 -1.97
C GLU A 62 -13.59 -17.47 -2.99
N LEU A 63 -13.19 -18.73 -2.77
CA LEU A 63 -12.38 -19.47 -3.73
C LEU A 63 -13.14 -19.71 -5.03
N ALA A 64 -14.44 -20.03 -4.97
CA ALA A 64 -15.28 -20.19 -6.15
C ALA A 64 -15.42 -18.87 -6.92
N ARG A 65 -15.58 -17.74 -6.22
CA ARG A 65 -15.65 -16.41 -6.83
C ARG A 65 -14.32 -16.02 -7.49
N LYS A 66 -13.20 -16.17 -6.78
CA LYS A 66 -11.85 -15.89 -7.33
C LYS A 66 -11.54 -16.78 -8.54
N LYS A 67 -11.97 -18.04 -8.52
CA LYS A 67 -11.83 -18.95 -9.65
C LYS A 67 -12.69 -18.50 -10.84
N ALA A 68 -13.95 -18.13 -10.62
CA ALA A 68 -14.83 -17.64 -11.67
C ALA A 68 -14.31 -16.33 -12.29
N GLU A 69 -13.77 -15.41 -11.49
CA GLU A 69 -13.15 -14.17 -11.97
C GLU A 69 -11.89 -14.46 -12.81
N LYS A 70 -11.03 -15.38 -12.36
CA LYS A 70 -9.84 -15.80 -13.12
C LYS A 70 -10.20 -16.50 -14.43
N ASP A 71 -11.18 -17.38 -14.41
CA ASP A 71 -11.64 -18.11 -15.60
C ASP A 71 -12.32 -17.16 -16.60
N ALA A 72 -13.02 -16.13 -16.12
CA ALA A 72 -13.58 -15.07 -16.96
C ALA A 72 -12.49 -14.21 -17.63
N LEU A 73 -11.46 -13.81 -16.88
CA LEU A 73 -10.30 -13.08 -17.43
C LEU A 73 -9.55 -13.92 -18.47
N LEU A 74 -9.32 -15.21 -18.20
CA LEU A 74 -8.70 -16.11 -19.17
C LEU A 74 -9.56 -16.28 -20.44
N ALA A 75 -10.89 -16.33 -20.31
CA ALA A 75 -11.78 -16.41 -21.47
C ALA A 75 -11.79 -15.10 -22.28
N GLU A 76 -11.65 -13.94 -21.65
CA GLU A 76 -11.47 -12.65 -22.34
C GLU A 76 -10.13 -12.58 -23.05
N GLU A 77 -9.05 -13.04 -22.41
CA GLU A 77 -7.72 -13.18 -23.02
C GLU A 77 -7.77 -14.15 -24.22
N GLU A 78 -8.36 -15.33 -24.08
CA GLU A 78 -8.49 -16.31 -25.18
C GLU A 78 -9.35 -15.79 -26.34
N LYS A 79 -10.42 -15.02 -26.07
CA LYS A 79 -11.24 -14.39 -27.12
C LYS A 79 -10.47 -13.29 -27.86
N SER A 80 -9.67 -12.50 -27.14
CA SER A 80 -8.79 -11.49 -27.75
C SER A 80 -7.68 -12.12 -28.61
N LEU A 81 -7.27 -13.34 -28.29
CA LEU A 81 -6.26 -14.09 -29.05
C LEU A 81 -6.84 -14.95 -30.20
N LYS A 82 -8.17 -15.21 -30.23
CA LYS A 82 -8.80 -16.04 -31.28
C LYS A 82 -9.20 -15.31 -32.55
N SER A 83 -8.99 -14.00 -32.67
CA SER A 83 -9.26 -13.26 -33.90
C SER A 83 -8.06 -13.29 -34.86
N ALA A 84 -7.80 -14.46 -35.43
CA ALA A 84 -7.10 -14.57 -36.71
C ALA A 84 -7.61 -15.81 -37.46
N PRO A 85 -8.61 -15.68 -38.36
CA PRO A 85 -8.96 -16.76 -39.27
C PRO A 85 -7.79 -17.03 -40.23
N LYS A 86 -7.34 -18.29 -40.27
CA LYS A 86 -6.38 -18.79 -41.28
C LYS A 86 -6.98 -18.64 -42.68
N SER A 87 -6.48 -17.70 -43.47
CA SER A 87 -6.51 -17.81 -44.92
C SER A 87 -5.22 -18.47 -45.41
N SER A 88 -5.37 -19.65 -45.99
CA SER A 88 -4.34 -20.46 -46.61
C SER A 88 -3.72 -19.79 -47.86
N LYS A 89 -2.45 -19.39 -47.81
CA LYS A 89 -1.58 -19.46 -49.00
C LYS A 89 -0.08 -19.46 -48.65
N ALA A 90 0.59 -20.46 -49.22
CA ALA A 90 2.03 -20.59 -49.48
C ALA A 90 2.99 -20.58 -48.27
N ALA A 91 3.56 -21.75 -48.01
CA ALA A 91 4.83 -21.86 -47.30
C ALA A 91 5.96 -21.25 -48.14
N PRO A 92 6.90 -20.54 -47.50
CA PRO A 92 8.30 -20.70 -47.87
C PRO A 92 9.15 -21.11 -46.66
N LYS A 93 9.85 -22.21 -46.88
CA LYS A 93 11.11 -22.70 -46.30
C LYS A 93 11.44 -22.32 -44.85
N LYS A 94 11.55 -23.37 -44.03
CA LYS A 94 12.26 -23.34 -42.76
C LYS A 94 13.69 -22.86 -42.98
N VAL A 95 13.97 -21.60 -42.64
CA VAL A 95 15.29 -21.19 -42.21
C VAL A 95 15.25 -21.33 -40.70
N SER A 96 16.05 -22.25 -40.15
CA SER A 96 16.41 -22.25 -38.73
C SER A 96 17.19 -20.96 -38.46
N ARG A 97 16.48 -19.84 -38.36
CA ARG A 97 17.03 -18.56 -37.97
C ARG A 97 17.05 -18.58 -36.46
N GLY A 98 18.15 -19.14 -35.96
CA GLY A 98 18.49 -19.15 -34.55
C GLY A 98 18.21 -17.78 -33.94
N LEU A 99 17.83 -17.82 -32.66
CA LEU A 99 17.78 -16.65 -31.79
C LEU A 99 18.97 -15.74 -32.13
N ASP A 100 18.71 -14.59 -32.77
CA ASP A 100 19.73 -13.61 -33.14
C ASP A 100 20.28 -13.04 -31.82
N LEU A 101 21.28 -13.73 -31.28
CA LEU A 101 21.97 -13.39 -30.04
C LEU A 101 22.67 -12.02 -30.15
N ALA A 102 22.86 -11.53 -31.38
CA ALA A 102 23.33 -10.18 -31.68
C ALA A 102 22.41 -9.07 -31.14
N GLN A 103 21.12 -9.34 -30.92
CA GLN A 103 20.21 -8.37 -30.29
C GLN A 103 20.34 -8.37 -28.76
N LEU A 104 20.87 -9.44 -28.15
CA LEU A 104 21.16 -9.50 -26.72
C LEU A 104 22.53 -8.90 -26.39
N ASP A 105 23.46 -8.88 -27.35
CA ASP A 105 24.77 -8.21 -27.27
C ASP A 105 24.70 -6.69 -27.54
N ALA A 106 23.52 -6.20 -27.92
CA ALA A 106 23.20 -4.77 -28.00
C ALA A 106 22.60 -4.22 -26.68
N ALA A 107 22.65 -4.99 -25.59
CA ALA A 107 22.75 -4.39 -24.26
C ALA A 107 24.02 -3.53 -24.24
N PRO A 108 24.08 -2.40 -23.51
CA PRO A 108 25.27 -1.56 -23.51
C PRO A 108 26.46 -2.34 -22.94
N SER A 109 27.23 -2.97 -23.84
CA SER A 109 28.55 -3.53 -23.60
C SER A 109 29.54 -2.37 -23.43
N GLY A 110 29.32 -1.56 -22.39
CA GLY A 110 30.45 -1.05 -21.62
C GLY A 110 31.06 -2.22 -20.85
N PRO A 111 32.33 -2.14 -20.42
CA PRO A 111 32.91 -3.17 -19.57
C PRO A 111 31.93 -3.42 -18.43
N ALA A 112 31.49 -4.68 -18.25
CA ALA A 112 30.73 -5.06 -17.09
C ALA A 112 31.61 -4.68 -15.89
N LYS A 113 31.34 -3.51 -15.30
CA LYS A 113 32.06 -3.03 -14.12
C LYS A 113 31.83 -4.13 -13.10
N SER A 114 32.88 -4.90 -12.81
CA SER A 114 32.84 -5.91 -11.77
C SER A 114 32.57 -5.17 -10.48
N LEU A 115 31.31 -5.19 -10.02
CA LEU A 115 30.92 -4.55 -8.77
C LEU A 115 31.54 -5.39 -7.64
N ASN A 116 32.57 -4.85 -6.99
CA ASN A 116 33.21 -5.46 -5.85
C ASN A 116 32.36 -5.22 -4.60
N ALA A 117 31.33 -6.04 -4.42
CA ALA A 117 30.46 -5.97 -3.27
C ALA A 117 31.02 -6.80 -2.08
N THR A 118 32.11 -6.35 -1.47
CA THR A 118 32.61 -7.00 -0.24
C THR A 118 31.83 -6.49 0.97
N GLY A 119 30.98 -7.33 1.56
CA GLY A 119 30.15 -7.00 2.73
C GLY A 119 28.65 -6.93 2.40
N ILE A 120 27.81 -7.09 3.43
CA ILE A 120 26.34 -7.19 3.28
C ILE A 120 25.76 -5.90 2.69
N ASP A 121 26.17 -4.74 3.23
CA ASP A 121 25.65 -3.44 2.78
C ASP A 121 26.01 -3.18 1.31
N ASN A 122 27.27 -3.43 0.94
CA ASN A 122 27.74 -3.29 -0.44
C ASN A 122 27.00 -4.25 -1.41
N ALA A 123 26.63 -5.45 -0.96
CA ALA A 123 25.85 -6.40 -1.76
C ALA A 123 24.40 -5.95 -1.93
N LEU A 124 23.78 -5.37 -0.90
CA LEU A 124 22.46 -4.76 -0.99
C LEU A 124 22.46 -3.55 -1.91
N ASP A 125 23.53 -2.75 -1.89
CA ASP A 125 23.72 -1.61 -2.79
C ASP A 125 23.93 -2.05 -4.25
N ALA A 126 24.66 -3.14 -4.49
CA ALA A 126 24.77 -3.73 -5.82
C ALA A 126 23.44 -4.30 -6.33
N LEU A 127 22.64 -4.90 -5.43
CA LEU A 127 21.32 -5.44 -5.77
C LEU A 127 20.31 -4.34 -6.07
N THR A 128 20.34 -3.22 -5.34
CA THR A 128 19.47 -2.06 -5.62
C THR A 128 19.83 -1.36 -6.93
N LEU A 129 21.12 -1.36 -7.30
CA LEU A 129 21.55 -0.86 -8.61
C LEU A 129 21.01 -1.73 -9.77
N THR A 130 20.94 -3.05 -9.58
CA THR A 130 20.56 -4.03 -10.61
C THR A 130 19.05 -4.29 -10.68
N SER A 131 18.34 -4.27 -9.54
CA SER A 131 16.90 -4.57 -9.48
C SER A 131 16.01 -3.47 -10.08
N GLY A 132 16.57 -2.28 -10.37
CA GLY A 132 15.81 -1.18 -10.94
C GLY A 132 14.72 -0.62 -10.04
N ASP A 133 14.61 -1.13 -8.80
CA ASP A 133 13.65 -0.69 -7.79
C ASP A 133 14.15 0.64 -7.21
N SER A 134 14.01 1.68 -8.01
CA SER A 134 14.38 3.03 -7.62
C SER A 134 13.39 3.47 -6.55
N SER A 135 13.84 3.39 -5.30
CA SER A 135 13.22 4.04 -4.15
C SER A 135 12.64 5.38 -4.60
N LYS A 136 11.31 5.51 -4.45
CA LYS A 136 10.57 6.71 -4.84
C LYS A 136 11.16 7.86 -4.04
N VAL A 137 12.05 8.62 -4.67
CA VAL A 137 12.69 9.77 -4.04
C VAL A 137 11.61 10.72 -3.54
N GLU A 138 11.61 10.91 -2.23
CA GLU A 138 10.48 11.50 -1.52
C GLU A 138 10.63 13.01 -1.43
N LYS A 139 9.57 13.73 -1.81
CA LYS A 139 9.53 15.19 -1.77
C LYS A 139 9.11 15.74 -0.40
N HIS A 140 8.43 14.94 0.43
CA HIS A 140 7.91 15.36 1.73
C HIS A 140 8.24 14.36 2.85
N PRO A 141 9.51 14.28 3.27
CA PRO A 141 9.91 13.43 4.38
C PRO A 141 9.16 13.79 5.68
N GLU A 142 8.89 15.08 5.94
CA GLU A 142 8.13 15.55 7.11
C GLU A 142 6.72 14.95 7.22
N ARG A 143 6.01 14.82 6.09
CA ARG A 143 4.65 14.26 6.09
C ARG A 143 4.64 12.76 6.33
N ARG A 144 5.68 12.06 5.86
CA ARG A 144 5.82 10.62 6.03
C ARG A 144 6.40 10.23 7.38
N TYR A 145 7.18 11.10 8.02
CA TYR A 145 7.80 10.83 9.31
C TYR A 145 6.80 10.33 10.34
N LYS A 146 5.63 10.98 10.47
CA LYS A 146 4.60 10.57 11.44
C LYS A 146 4.04 9.17 11.14
N ALA A 147 3.80 8.85 9.87
CA ALA A 147 3.26 7.56 9.46
C ALA A 147 4.30 6.44 9.60
N ALA A 148 5.53 6.70 9.17
CA ALA A 148 6.66 5.78 9.28
C ALA A 148 7.01 5.52 10.76
N TYR A 149 7.03 6.57 11.59
CA TYR A 149 7.24 6.43 13.03
C TYR A 149 6.13 5.62 13.69
N ALA A 150 4.86 5.86 13.35
CA ALA A 150 3.75 5.08 13.90
C ALA A 150 3.84 3.58 13.51
N ALA A 151 4.12 3.29 12.24
CA ALA A 151 4.30 1.91 11.77
C ALA A 151 5.49 1.22 12.47
N PHE A 152 6.60 1.93 12.64
CA PHE A 152 7.76 1.43 13.37
C PHE A 152 7.46 1.24 14.85
N GLU A 153 6.76 2.17 15.48
CA GLU A 153 6.39 2.13 16.90
C GLU A 153 5.52 0.92 17.22
N GLU A 154 4.50 0.64 16.42
CA GLU A 154 3.62 -0.51 16.61
C GLU A 154 4.37 -1.83 16.46
N ARG A 155 5.20 -1.96 15.40
CA ARG A 155 6.03 -3.16 15.19
C ARG A 155 7.01 -3.37 16.34
N ARG A 156 7.75 -2.33 16.73
CA ARG A 156 8.77 -2.45 17.78
C ARG A 156 8.19 -2.59 19.17
N LEU A 157 7.04 -2.00 19.46
CA LEU A 157 6.36 -2.24 20.74
C LEU A 157 5.95 -3.70 20.88
N ALA A 158 5.42 -4.33 19.82
CA ALA A 158 5.08 -5.75 19.82
C ALA A 158 6.32 -6.63 20.05
N GLU A 159 7.40 -6.36 19.31
CA GLU A 159 8.68 -7.08 19.50
C GLU A 159 9.26 -6.88 20.91
N MET A 160 9.21 -5.66 21.47
CA MET A 160 9.67 -5.38 22.84
C MET A 160 8.84 -6.09 23.93
N GLU A 161 7.57 -6.37 23.66
CA GLU A 161 6.68 -7.12 24.55
C GLU A 161 6.94 -8.62 24.47
N GLU A 162 7.20 -9.14 23.27
CA GLU A 162 7.57 -10.55 23.06
C GLU A 162 8.97 -10.89 23.60
N ASP A 163 9.97 -10.06 23.30
CA ASP A 163 11.34 -10.23 23.77
C ASP A 163 11.49 -9.96 25.29
N GLY A 164 10.47 -9.39 25.92
CA GLY A 164 10.50 -8.98 27.33
C GLY A 164 11.45 -7.82 27.63
N SER A 165 12.10 -7.22 26.62
CA SER A 165 13.01 -6.08 26.77
C SER A 165 12.30 -4.81 27.28
N GLY A 166 10.97 -4.75 27.12
CA GLY A 166 10.10 -3.73 27.69
C GLY A 166 9.60 -4.03 29.10
N ALA A 167 9.91 -5.18 29.70
CA ALA A 167 9.43 -5.54 31.03
C ALA A 167 9.94 -4.55 32.09
N GLY A 168 9.04 -4.01 32.91
CA GLY A 168 9.37 -3.03 33.95
C GLY A 168 9.55 -1.58 33.47
N LEU A 169 9.55 -1.33 32.15
CA LEU A 169 9.70 0.01 31.58
C LEU A 169 8.34 0.68 31.38
N ARG A 170 8.22 1.97 31.76
CA ARG A 170 7.00 2.74 31.51
C ARG A 170 6.78 2.92 30.01
N GLN A 171 5.52 3.02 29.56
CA GLN A 171 5.20 3.21 28.14
C GLN A 171 5.95 4.40 27.51
N ASN A 172 6.07 5.53 28.21
CA ASN A 172 6.84 6.69 27.71
C ASN A 172 8.32 6.36 27.49
N GLN A 173 8.93 5.57 28.38
CA GLN A 173 10.34 5.16 28.27
C GLN A 173 10.53 4.17 27.11
N LYS A 174 9.57 3.26 26.88
CA LYS A 174 9.56 2.38 25.70
C LYS A 174 9.53 3.21 24.42
N LYS A 175 8.58 4.14 24.32
CA LYS A 175 8.43 5.06 23.19
C LYS A 175 9.70 5.88 22.93
N GLU A 176 10.35 6.39 23.97
CA GLU A 176 11.62 7.13 23.84
C GLU A 176 12.77 6.26 23.29
N ARG A 177 12.87 4.99 23.73
CA ARG A 177 13.87 4.06 23.18
C ARG A 177 13.60 3.75 21.71
N ILE A 178 12.35 3.42 21.39
CA ILE A 178 11.90 3.15 20.03
C ILE A 178 12.14 4.36 19.13
N ARG A 179 11.89 5.58 19.61
CA ARG A 179 12.19 6.81 18.85
C ARG A 179 13.66 6.98 18.55
N LYS A 180 14.55 6.71 19.52
CA LYS A 180 16.00 6.77 19.31
C LYS A 180 16.48 5.72 18.31
N GLU A 181 15.87 4.54 18.31
CA GLU A 181 16.12 3.50 17.31
C GLU A 181 15.62 3.93 15.94
N PHE A 182 14.42 4.50 15.87
CA PHE A 182 13.83 5.00 14.64
C PHE A 182 14.67 6.12 14.01
N GLU A 183 15.17 7.07 14.79
CA GLU A 183 16.02 8.16 14.30
C GLU A 183 17.27 7.65 13.57
N ARG A 184 17.80 6.47 13.95
CA ARG A 184 18.96 5.81 13.31
C ARG A 184 18.56 4.80 12.24
N SER A 185 17.30 4.39 12.19
CA SER A 185 16.81 3.35 11.30
C SER A 185 16.78 3.84 9.84
N PRO A 186 17.04 2.96 8.84
CA PRO A 186 16.81 3.28 7.43
C PRO A 186 15.33 3.53 7.10
N GLU A 187 14.40 3.11 7.96
CA GLU A 187 12.96 3.37 7.78
C GLU A 187 12.55 4.81 8.09
N ASN A 188 13.44 5.62 8.68
CA ASN A 188 13.21 7.05 8.83
C ASN A 188 13.32 7.75 7.47
N PRO A 189 12.24 8.39 6.96
CA PRO A 189 12.27 9.10 5.69
C PRO A 189 13.34 10.19 5.58
N PHE A 190 13.81 10.75 6.71
CA PHE A 190 14.88 11.75 6.71
C PHE A 190 16.29 11.17 6.50
N ASN A 191 16.49 9.88 6.77
CA ASN A 191 17.77 9.21 6.51
C ASN A 191 17.91 8.80 5.03
N ASN A 192 16.83 8.90 4.27
CA ASN A 192 16.79 8.63 2.84
C ASN A 192 17.01 9.92 2.03
N VAL A 193 17.42 9.77 0.78
CA VAL A 193 17.61 10.88 -0.15
C VAL A 193 16.27 11.58 -0.39
N SER A 194 16.20 12.85 0.02
CA SER A 194 15.03 13.71 -0.20
C SER A 194 15.32 14.78 -1.25
N VAL A 195 14.27 15.27 -1.89
CA VAL A 195 14.39 16.31 -2.92
C VAL A 195 13.51 17.49 -2.55
N ALA A 196 13.94 18.70 -2.92
CA ALA A 196 13.16 19.91 -2.74
C ALA A 196 11.76 19.76 -3.35
N TYR A 197 10.75 20.32 -2.67
CA TYR A 197 9.36 20.20 -3.08
C TYR A 197 9.11 20.67 -4.52
N ASP A 198 9.66 21.85 -4.85
CA ASP A 198 9.52 22.51 -6.15
C ASP A 198 10.45 21.96 -7.23
N ALA A 199 11.22 20.91 -6.94
CA ALA A 199 12.17 20.36 -7.91
C ALA A 199 11.46 19.79 -9.13
N THR A 200 12.05 20.08 -10.30
CA THR A 200 11.57 19.59 -11.59
C THR A 200 11.80 18.08 -11.72
N LYS A 201 11.09 17.43 -12.66
CA LYS A 201 11.25 15.99 -12.90
C LYS A 201 12.68 15.64 -13.33
N GLU A 202 13.33 16.55 -14.06
CA GLU A 202 14.73 16.41 -14.50
C GLU A 202 15.71 16.52 -13.33
N GLU A 203 15.50 17.46 -12.40
CA GLU A 203 16.31 17.57 -11.18
C GLU A 203 16.17 16.34 -10.28
N VAL A 204 14.95 15.81 -10.12
CA VAL A 204 14.71 14.57 -9.38
C VAL A 204 15.44 13.39 -10.04
N ALA A 205 15.45 13.32 -11.38
CA ALA A 205 16.19 12.29 -12.11
C ALA A 205 17.71 12.46 -11.97
N ALA A 206 18.21 13.69 -12.05
CA ALA A 206 19.63 14.01 -11.87
C ALA A 206 20.13 13.64 -10.47
N ILE A 207 19.36 13.92 -9.42
CA ILE A 207 19.70 13.52 -8.04
C ILE A 207 19.72 11.99 -7.90
N ARG A 208 18.76 11.28 -8.51
CA ARG A 208 18.77 9.80 -8.54
C ARG A 208 19.99 9.25 -9.26
N GLU A 209 20.35 9.83 -10.39
CA GLU A 209 21.53 9.42 -11.16
C GLU A 209 22.82 9.73 -10.40
N ALA A 210 22.91 10.85 -9.71
CA ALA A 210 24.05 11.20 -8.88
C ALA A 210 24.25 10.20 -7.72
N GLU A 211 23.17 9.81 -7.05
CA GLU A 211 23.22 8.78 -6.00
C GLU A 211 23.59 7.40 -6.55
N LYS A 212 23.02 7.01 -7.70
CA LYS A 212 23.42 5.77 -8.39
C LYS A 212 24.90 5.78 -8.76
N LYS A 213 25.41 6.89 -9.31
CA LYS A 213 26.83 7.06 -9.63
C LYS A 213 27.71 6.96 -8.40
N LYS A 214 27.31 7.57 -7.28
CA LYS A 214 28.04 7.48 -6.00
C LYS A 214 28.10 6.04 -5.47
N ILE A 215 27.01 5.29 -5.61
CA ILE A 215 26.97 3.86 -5.26
C ILE A 215 27.87 3.05 -6.21
N GLU A 216 27.79 3.30 -7.53
CA GLU A 216 28.67 2.66 -8.53
C GLU A 216 30.14 2.95 -8.29
N GLU A 217 30.52 4.18 -7.94
CA GLU A 217 31.89 4.57 -7.65
C GLU A 217 32.41 3.87 -6.40
N ARG A 218 31.59 3.73 -5.36
CA ARG A 218 31.98 2.98 -4.15
C ARG A 218 32.16 1.49 -4.44
N LEU A 219 31.29 0.89 -5.26
CA LEU A 219 31.33 -0.53 -5.61
C LEU A 219 32.29 -0.87 -6.74
N GLY A 220 32.74 0.13 -7.52
CA GLY A 220 33.70 -0.02 -8.60
C GLY A 220 35.15 0.10 -8.17
N ASN A 221 35.41 0.46 -6.89
CA ASN A 221 36.73 0.47 -6.28
C ASN A 221 37.13 -0.90 -5.71
#